data_AF-A0A961ASV8-F1
#
_entry.id   AF-A0A961ASV8-F1
#
_cell.length_a   1.000
_cell.length_b   1.000
_cell.length_c   1.000
_cell.angle_alpha   90.00
_cell.angle_beta   90.00
_cell.angle_gamma   90.00
#
_symmetry.space_group_name_H-M   'P 1'
#
loop_
_entity.id
_entity.type
_entity.pdbx_description
1 polymer ?
#
loop_
_entity_poly.entity_id
_entity_poly.type
_entity_poly.pdbx_seq_one_letter_code
_entity_poly.pdbx_strand_id
1 'polypeptide(L)' 'MSARKLTLLPAILLMGSVGIPGDATAHSEKEFGPALEPVKVSGVDRCQAVAVNGDRLYATGAGEFHVLDISEPSQP' A
#
# COMPACT_ATOMS: atom_id res chain seq x y z
N MET A 1 -7.16 -49.92 12.63
CA MET A 1 -7.81 -48.74 12.03
C MET A 1 -8.36 -47.87 13.16
N SER A 2 -7.69 -46.76 13.46
CA SER A 2 -8.11 -45.81 14.51
C SER A 2 -7.90 -44.41 13.96
N ALA A 3 -9.01 -43.75 13.60
CA ALA A 3 -9.04 -42.43 12.99
C ALA A 3 -8.69 -41.35 14.02
N ARG A 4 -7.66 -40.56 13.74
CA ARG A 4 -7.31 -39.37 14.52
C ARG A 4 -8.23 -38.22 14.09
N LYS A 5 -9.20 -37.88 14.95
CA LYS A 5 -9.98 -36.63 14.83
C LYS A 5 -9.02 -35.45 15.01
N LEU A 6 -8.77 -34.71 13.94
CA LEU A 6 -8.02 -33.46 13.95
C LEU A 6 -9.04 -32.31 14.06
N THR A 7 -9.29 -31.84 15.29
CA THR A 7 -10.15 -30.67 15.53
C THR A 7 -9.27 -29.42 15.43
N LEU A 8 -9.36 -28.70 14.30
CA LEU A 8 -8.79 -27.36 14.16
C LEU A 8 -9.59 -26.38 15.04
N LEU A 9 -8.95 -25.85 16.08
CA LEU A 9 -9.43 -24.66 16.77
C LEU A 9 -8.94 -23.41 16.00
N PRO A 10 -9.81 -22.43 15.70
CA PRO A 10 -9.37 -21.17 15.14
C PRO A 10 -8.70 -20.35 16.24
N ALA A 11 -7.40 -20.13 16.13
CA ALA A 11 -6.69 -19.16 16.96
C ALA A 11 -7.11 -17.75 16.53
N ILE A 12 -8.04 -17.17 17.28
CA ILE A 12 -8.41 -15.75 17.17
C ILE A 12 -7.23 -14.96 17.74
N LEU A 13 -6.39 -14.42 16.86
CA LEU A 13 -5.31 -13.50 17.21
C LEU A 13 -5.93 -12.14 17.53
N LEU A 14 -6.11 -11.83 18.82
CA LEU A 14 -6.33 -10.45 19.27
C LEU A 14 -5.06 -9.64 18.98
N MET A 15 -5.06 -8.91 17.88
CA MET A 15 -4.07 -7.84 17.63
C MET A 15 -4.36 -6.70 18.61
N GLY A 16 -3.58 -6.65 19.69
CA GLY A 16 -3.52 -5.49 20.56
C GLY A 16 -3.06 -4.29 19.75
N SER A 17 -3.86 -3.22 19.74
CA SER A 17 -3.48 -1.94 19.17
C SER A 17 -2.38 -1.32 20.04
N VAL A 18 -1.12 -1.64 19.73
CA VAL A 18 0.01 -0.84 20.20
C VAL A 18 -0.13 0.52 19.54
N GLY A 19 -0.47 1.55 20.32
CA GLY A 19 -0.46 2.92 19.86
C GLY A 19 0.94 3.24 19.35
N ILE A 20 1.03 3.64 18.08
CA ILE A 20 2.26 4.20 17.53
C ILE A 20 2.34 5.64 18.06
N PRO A 21 3.25 5.97 19.00
CA PRO A 21 3.51 7.37 19.29
C PRO A 21 4.01 8.01 18.00
N GLY A 22 3.28 9.03 17.54
CA GLY A 22 3.61 9.79 16.35
C GLY A 22 4.92 10.53 16.56
N ASP A 23 6.02 9.87 16.22
CA ASP A 23 7.15 10.52 15.59
C ASP A 23 7.09 10.04 14.15
N ALA A 24 6.47 10.85 13.29
CA ALA A 24 6.46 10.59 11.85
C ALA A 24 7.92 10.65 11.42
N THR A 25 8.56 9.49 11.35
CA THR A 25 9.96 9.31 10.95
C THR A 25 10.22 10.19 9.75
N ALA A 26 11.05 11.22 9.94
CA ALA A 26 11.37 12.18 8.90
C ALA A 26 11.77 11.43 7.62
N HIS A 27 11.10 11.74 6.51
CA HIS A 27 11.42 11.15 5.22
C HIS A 27 12.87 11.49 4.86
N SER A 28 13.71 10.47 4.69
CA SER A 28 15.10 10.69 4.29
C SER A 28 15.17 11.01 2.81
N GLU A 29 15.50 12.26 2.47
CA GLU A 29 15.71 12.69 1.08
C GLU A 29 16.80 11.87 0.36
N LYS A 30 17.77 11.34 1.12
CA LYS A 30 18.81 10.47 0.57
C LYS A 30 18.26 9.14 0.03
N GLU A 31 17.19 8.63 0.65
CA GLU A 31 16.59 7.33 0.30
C GLU A 31 15.48 7.50 -0.74
N PHE A 32 14.64 8.53 -0.58
CA PHE A 32 13.42 8.71 -1.36
C PHE A 32 13.47 9.87 -2.36
N GLY A 33 14.56 10.62 -2.39
CA GLY A 33 14.67 11.84 -3.17
C GLY A 33 13.92 13.02 -2.55
N PRO A 34 13.87 14.16 -3.26
CA PRO A 34 13.18 15.35 -2.77
C PRO A 34 11.68 15.08 -2.61
N ALA A 35 11.09 15.62 -1.54
CA ALA A 35 9.64 15.60 -1.39
C ALA A 35 9.00 16.41 -2.54
N LEU A 36 8.05 15.79 -3.24
CA LEU A 36 7.30 16.44 -4.31
C LEU A 36 6.01 17.04 -3.74
N GLU A 37 5.64 18.22 -4.21
CA GLU A 37 4.37 18.86 -3.86
C GLU A 37 3.20 18.12 -4.55
N PRO A 38 2.21 17.58 -3.80
CA PRO A 38 1.08 16.89 -4.40
C PRO A 38 0.22 17.85 -5.23
N VAL A 39 0.06 17.56 -6.53
CA VAL A 39 -0.81 18.34 -7.43
C VAL A 39 -2.14 17.62 -7.59
N LYS A 40 -3.25 18.30 -7.25
CA LYS A 40 -4.59 17.78 -7.51
C LYS A 40 -4.92 17.86 -9.00
N VAL A 41 -5.20 16.71 -9.62
CA VAL A 41 -5.64 16.63 -11.01
C VAL A 41 -7.17 16.65 -11.07
N SER A 42 -7.74 17.42 -12.00
CA SER A 42 -9.19 17.47 -12.24
C SER A 42 -9.64 16.30 -13.13
N GLY A 43 -10.86 15.79 -12.88
CA GLY A 43 -11.43 14.72 -13.70
C GLY A 43 -10.89 13.32 -13.41
N VAL A 44 -10.13 13.14 -12.32
CA VAL A 44 -9.63 11.84 -11.85
C VAL A 44 -10.48 11.38 -10.67
N ASP A 45 -11.04 10.18 -10.77
CA ASP A 45 -11.80 9.54 -9.69
C ASP A 45 -10.88 9.03 -8.56
N ARG A 46 -11.49 8.65 -7.44
CA ARG A 46 -10.73 8.10 -6.31
C ARG A 46 -10.09 6.76 -6.69
N CYS A 47 -8.78 6.68 -6.53
CA CYS A 47 -8.07 5.41 -6.47
C CYS A 47 -8.55 4.63 -5.24
N GLN A 48 -8.89 3.35 -5.43
CA GLN A 48 -9.38 2.45 -4.39
C GLN A 48 -8.24 1.58 -3.83
N ALA A 49 -7.30 1.17 -4.68
CA ALA A 49 -6.15 0.37 -4.29
C ALA A 49 -4.97 0.64 -5.21
N VAL A 50 -3.76 0.55 -4.65
CA VAL A 50 -2.49 0.73 -5.35
C VAL A 50 -1.48 -0.32 -4.89
N ALA A 51 -0.64 -0.79 -5.82
CA ALA A 51 0.54 -1.59 -5.53
C ALA A 51 1.72 -1.10 -6.38
N VAL A 52 2.93 -1.21 -5.86
CA VAL A 52 4.17 -0.84 -6.56
C VAL A 52 5.10 -2.04 -6.64
N ASN A 53 5.73 -2.25 -7.80
CA ASN A 53 6.80 -3.23 -7.99
C ASN A 53 7.87 -2.67 -8.93
N GLY A 54 9.03 -2.33 -8.38
CA GLY A 54 10.05 -1.58 -9.11
C GLY A 54 9.47 -0.27 -9.66
N ASP A 55 9.70 -0.02 -10.94
CA ASP A 55 9.26 1.20 -11.64
C ASP A 55 7.84 1.08 -12.21
N ARG A 56 6.99 0.23 -11.61
CA ARG A 56 5.61 0.03 -12.05
C ARG A 56 4.63 0.26 -10.91
N LEU A 57 3.68 1.15 -11.15
CA LEU A 57 2.53 1.40 -10.30
C LEU A 57 1.29 0.76 -10.90
N TYR A 58 0.59 -0.03 -10.10
CA TYR A 58 -0.68 -0.67 -10.44
C TYR A 58 -1.78 -0.01 -9.63
N ALA A 59 -2.79 0.56 -10.28
CA ALA A 59 -3.89 1.24 -9.61
C ALA A 59 -5.24 0.73 -10.07
N THR A 60 -6.19 0.66 -9.13
CA THR A 60 -7.60 0.39 -9.44
C THR A 60 -8.48 1.51 -8.91
N GLY A 61 -9.48 1.92 -9.68
CA GLY A 61 -10.45 2.95 -9.31
C GLY A 61 -11.57 3.03 -10.34
N ALA A 62 -12.78 3.40 -9.92
CA ALA A 62 -13.95 3.51 -10.80
C ALA A 62 -14.25 2.31 -11.75
N GLY A 63 -13.77 1.11 -11.45
CA GLY A 63 -13.91 -0.07 -12.32
C GLY A 63 -12.79 -0.25 -13.36
N GLU A 64 -11.84 0.68 -13.40
CA GLU A 64 -10.68 0.66 -14.27
C GLU A 64 -9.43 0.12 -13.56
N PHE A 65 -8.52 -0.43 -14.36
CA PHE A 65 -7.19 -0.88 -13.95
C PHE A 65 -6.13 -0.18 -14.78
N HIS A 66 -5.23 0.54 -14.11
CA HIS A 66 -4.16 1.31 -14.74
C HIS A 66 -2.79 0.76 -14.34
N VAL A 67 -1.85 0.77 -15.30
CA VAL A 67 -0.44 0.48 -15.07
C VAL A 67 0.36 1.68 -15.55
N LEU A 68 1.12 2.28 -14.64
CA LEU A 68 1.94 3.47 -14.91
C LEU A 68 3.43 3.11 -14.75
N ASP A 69 4.25 3.67 -15.63
CA ASP A 69 5.70 3.67 -15.49
C ASP A 69 6.09 4.83 -14.57
N ILE A 70 6.73 4.54 -13.44
CA ILE A 70 7.12 5.54 -12.44
C ILE A 70 8.64 5.67 -12.33
N SER A 71 9.39 5.28 -13.36
CA SER A 71 10.85 5.43 -13.40
C SER A 71 11.31 6.89 -13.26
N GLU A 72 10.46 7.84 -13.64
CA GLU A 72 10.65 9.29 -13.43
C GLU A 72 9.50 9.87 -12.59
N PRO A 73 9.56 9.85 -11.25
CA PRO A 73 8.44 10.24 -10.39
C PRO A 73 8.05 11.73 -10.47
N SER A 74 8.90 12.57 -11.06
CA SER A 74 8.59 13.97 -11.36
C SER A 74 7.74 14.14 -12.63
N GLN A 75 7.60 13.08 -13.45
CA GLN A 75 6.79 13.02 -14.66
C GLN A 75 6.05 11.66 -14.75
N PRO A 76 5.17 11.35 -13.79
CA PRO A 76 4.46 10.07 -13.71
C PRO A 76 3.37 9.89 -14.78
#